data_AF-A0ABC9GZ30-F1
#
_entry.id   AF-A0ABC9GZ30-F1
#
_cell.length_a   1.000
_cell.length_b   1.000
_cell.length_c   1.000
_cell.angle_alpha   90.00
_cell.angle_beta   90.00
_cell.angle_gamma   90.00
#
_symmetry.space_group_name_H-M   'P 1'
#
loop_
_entity.id
_entity.type
_entity.pdbx_description
1 polymer ?
#
loop_
_entity_poly.entity_id
_entity_poly.type
_entity_poly.pdbx_seq_one_letter_code
_entity_poly.pdbx_strand_id
1 'polypeptide(L)'
;MGKAISLLRPPQPPREDDSGMMELRKRPRPPRVDPDFVSFPPPQPPRKRARKQAAATKLKEAVGPAKQQAPTKRRRRPAVGIGCPVAGLHRVTCGRQPPLRTSTRVLFRPRRPFNWYEPDMWTEVAKHLCGFDLLRLSFTCRWFRRFLADDSIWRYAFFRDLDLIDTNPRIHRPLYRSWRLLYFAAFDGTHAYSLCQSGKHRSSWRIGSFLLDSPQMLLMGKLPVPKWLPPDPDDLELGVAMMGACKLHNARPGIWITDMHVMRCPMCDRNSCRGNMQILDARHSELFLEEAYWDQTLEYEKLGEHFQDEEVAEAFCAIVNTKHLNCPSTAHVLNKSWAGKRGDMLTKQCATTTAAAIHTNLKHNGGLESKFEAMHDTARDGQIVSVRISQILH
;
A
#
# COMPACT_ATOMS: atom_id res chain seq x y z
N MET A 1 -26.95 27.41 -51.02
CA MET A 1 -26.69 27.11 -52.45
C MET A 1 -25.66 28.13 -52.92
N GLY A 2 -24.41 27.87 -53.29
CA GLY A 2 -23.63 26.68 -53.61
C GLY A 2 -22.61 27.13 -54.67
N LYS A 3 -21.34 27.36 -54.30
CA LYS A 3 -20.23 27.70 -55.23
C LYS A 3 -18.90 27.15 -54.71
N ALA A 4 -18.19 26.45 -55.60
CA ALA A 4 -16.75 26.09 -55.66
C ALA A 4 -16.62 24.63 -56.18
N ILE A 5 -16.59 24.40 -57.49
CA ILE A 5 -15.41 24.35 -58.40
C ILE A 5 -14.43 23.20 -58.07
N SER A 6 -14.57 22.14 -58.90
CA SER A 6 -13.63 21.14 -59.43
C SER A 6 -12.18 21.07 -58.91
N LEU A 7 -11.79 19.86 -58.49
CA LEU A 7 -10.42 19.36 -58.41
C LEU A 7 -10.13 18.43 -59.61
N LEU A 8 -9.09 18.75 -60.38
CA LEU A 8 -8.48 17.88 -61.38
C LEU A 8 -6.98 17.73 -61.07
N ARG A 9 -6.52 16.49 -60.87
CA ARG A 9 -5.12 15.99 -61.05
C ARG A 9 -4.77 16.03 -62.56
N PRO A 10 -3.51 15.86 -63.05
CA PRO A 10 -2.35 15.05 -62.59
C PRO A 10 -0.98 15.79 -62.88
N PRO A 11 0.23 15.21 -63.18
CA PRO A 11 0.78 13.84 -63.17
C PRO A 11 2.20 13.66 -62.52
N GLN A 12 2.67 12.40 -62.44
CA GLN A 12 4.09 11.94 -62.33
C GLN A 12 4.45 11.22 -63.65
N PRO A 13 5.69 10.82 -64.02
CA PRO A 13 7.06 10.99 -63.45
C PRO A 13 8.10 11.43 -64.55
N PRO A 14 9.44 11.22 -64.41
CA PRO A 14 10.05 9.97 -64.94
C PRO A 14 11.22 9.36 -64.11
N ARG A 15 11.48 8.06 -64.37
CA ARG A 15 12.70 7.25 -64.06
C ARG A 15 13.75 7.47 -65.19
N GLU A 16 15.05 7.18 -65.07
CA GLU A 16 15.74 5.87 -64.90
C GLU A 16 17.25 6.05 -64.56
N ASP A 17 17.80 5.07 -63.82
CA ASP A 17 19.07 4.31 -63.91
C ASP A 17 20.40 5.03 -64.30
N ASP A 18 21.61 4.71 -63.82
CA ASP A 18 22.17 3.45 -63.32
C ASP A 18 23.54 3.70 -62.62
N SER A 19 24.09 2.65 -62.01
CA SER A 19 25.51 2.41 -61.63
C SER A 19 25.96 2.68 -60.18
N GLY A 20 26.27 1.59 -59.47
CA GLY A 20 27.07 1.62 -58.25
C GLY A 20 26.85 0.47 -57.27
N MET A 21 27.17 -0.76 -57.67
CA MET A 21 27.27 -1.90 -56.74
C MET A 21 28.24 -1.60 -55.58
N MET A 22 27.84 -1.90 -54.34
CA MET A 22 28.73 -2.50 -53.34
C MET A 22 27.96 -3.44 -52.41
N GLU A 23 28.45 -4.68 -52.33
CA GLU A 23 27.92 -5.80 -51.56
C GLU A 23 27.85 -5.53 -50.04
N LEU A 24 26.73 -5.95 -49.44
CA LEU A 24 26.60 -6.13 -47.99
C LEU A 24 27.42 -7.34 -47.54
N ARG A 25 28.64 -7.10 -47.03
CA ARG A 25 29.39 -8.11 -46.27
C ARG A 25 28.65 -8.45 -44.97
N LYS A 26 28.07 -9.65 -44.94
CA LYS A 26 27.57 -10.32 -43.72
C LYS A 26 28.72 -10.43 -42.70
N ARG A 27 28.57 -9.78 -41.54
CA ARG A 27 29.46 -10.01 -40.38
C ARG A 27 29.15 -11.38 -39.75
N PRO A 28 30.15 -12.20 -39.38
CA PRO A 28 29.94 -13.49 -38.72
C PRO A 28 29.41 -13.29 -37.28
N ARG A 29 28.44 -14.10 -36.87
CA ARG A 29 28.02 -14.18 -35.46
C ARG A 29 29.04 -14.99 -34.65
N PRO A 30 29.41 -14.56 -33.43
CA PRO A 30 30.24 -15.38 -32.54
C PRO A 30 29.45 -16.58 -32.00
N PRO A 31 30.13 -17.72 -31.73
CA PRO A 31 29.48 -18.94 -31.28
C PRO A 31 28.92 -18.78 -29.85
N ARG A 32 27.72 -19.31 -29.62
CA ARG A 32 27.12 -19.47 -28.30
C ARG A 32 27.94 -20.49 -27.51
N VAL A 33 28.41 -20.09 -26.33
CA VAL A 33 28.97 -21.00 -25.32
C VAL A 33 27.85 -21.28 -24.32
N ASP A 34 27.36 -22.51 -24.31
CA ASP A 34 26.52 -23.07 -23.24
C ASP A 34 27.36 -23.24 -21.97
N PRO A 35 26.94 -22.74 -20.80
CA PRO A 35 27.63 -23.02 -19.56
C PRO A 35 26.84 -24.04 -18.74
N ASP A 36 26.81 -25.31 -19.15
CA ASP A 36 26.41 -26.43 -18.28
C ASP A 36 26.97 -27.76 -18.84
N PHE A 37 27.51 -28.62 -17.94
CA PHE A 37 28.26 -29.89 -18.12
C PHE A 37 29.80 -29.73 -18.35
N VAL A 38 30.76 -30.23 -17.55
CA VAL A 38 30.88 -31.15 -16.39
C VAL A 38 32.19 -30.78 -15.67
N SER A 39 32.28 -30.74 -14.34
CA SER A 39 33.03 -31.74 -13.52
C SER A 39 32.93 -31.42 -12.03
N PHE A 40 32.33 -32.33 -11.28
CA PHE A 40 32.32 -32.34 -9.82
C PHE A 40 33.73 -32.63 -9.28
N PRO A 41 34.25 -31.86 -8.30
CA PRO A 41 35.37 -32.33 -7.50
C PRO A 41 34.90 -33.38 -6.47
N PRO A 42 35.73 -34.40 -6.15
CA PRO A 42 35.35 -35.43 -5.18
C PRO A 42 35.18 -34.87 -3.77
N PRO A 43 34.34 -35.50 -2.92
CA PRO A 43 34.05 -35.01 -1.58
C PRO A 43 35.28 -35.13 -0.65
N GLN A 44 35.64 -34.03 0.01
CA GLN A 44 36.67 -34.03 1.05
C GLN A 44 36.19 -34.75 2.31
N PRO A 45 37.05 -35.55 2.98
CA PRO A 45 36.68 -36.26 4.20
C PRO A 45 36.43 -35.31 5.39
N PRO A 46 35.60 -35.71 6.36
CA PRO A 46 35.17 -34.84 7.45
C PRO A 46 36.33 -34.46 8.36
N ARG A 47 36.60 -33.14 8.48
CA ARG A 47 37.53 -32.60 9.47
C ARG A 47 37.05 -32.92 10.88
N LYS A 48 37.83 -33.74 11.59
CA LYS A 48 37.65 -34.08 13.00
C LYS A 48 37.65 -32.81 13.85
N ARG A 49 36.61 -32.65 14.68
CA ARG A 49 36.52 -31.67 15.77
C ARG A 49 37.73 -31.81 16.69
N ALA A 50 38.60 -30.79 16.73
CA ALA A 50 39.61 -30.68 17.77
C ALA A 50 38.94 -30.23 19.07
N ARG A 51 39.22 -31.00 20.12
CA ARG A 51 38.70 -30.91 21.47
C ARG A 51 39.26 -29.67 22.18
N LYS A 52 38.38 -28.96 22.90
CA LYS A 52 38.67 -27.89 23.86
C LYS A 52 39.87 -28.26 24.75
N GLN A 53 40.89 -27.42 24.78
CA GLN A 53 41.88 -27.38 25.88
C GLN A 53 41.73 -26.05 26.61
N ALA A 54 41.66 -26.15 27.93
CA ALA A 54 41.61 -25.04 28.87
C ALA A 54 43.01 -24.83 29.45
N ALA A 55 43.45 -23.58 29.51
CA ALA A 55 44.52 -23.02 30.34
C ALA A 55 44.61 -21.52 30.01
N ALA A 56 45.00 -20.60 30.86
CA ALA A 56 45.16 -20.54 32.31
C ALA A 56 45.14 -19.04 32.66
N THR A 57 44.74 -18.76 33.89
CA THR A 57 44.65 -17.46 34.53
C THR A 57 46.00 -16.72 34.51
N LYS A 58 46.01 -15.44 34.13
CA LYS A 58 47.03 -14.47 34.56
C LYS A 58 46.38 -13.13 34.90
N LEU A 59 46.52 -12.76 36.18
CA LEU A 59 46.33 -11.41 36.72
C LEU A 59 47.26 -10.41 36.00
N LYS A 60 46.74 -9.21 35.69
CA LYS A 60 47.50 -7.95 35.75
C LYS A 60 46.59 -6.81 36.19
N GLU A 61 47.20 -5.92 36.96
CA GLU A 61 46.65 -4.89 37.83
C GLU A 61 45.97 -3.71 37.14
N ALA A 62 45.25 -2.97 37.98
CA ALA A 62 44.36 -1.87 37.67
C ALA A 62 45.05 -0.55 37.29
N VAL A 63 44.43 0.19 36.36
CA VAL A 63 44.46 1.66 36.27
C VAL A 63 43.03 2.12 35.91
N GLY A 64 42.60 3.24 36.52
CA GLY A 64 41.20 3.68 36.74
C GLY A 64 40.31 4.08 35.56
N PRO A 65 39.10 4.63 35.84
CA PRO A 65 37.91 4.40 35.02
C PRO A 65 37.69 5.48 33.96
N ALA A 66 37.60 5.08 32.69
CA ALA A 66 36.92 5.85 31.65
C ALA A 66 35.48 5.33 31.52
N LYS A 67 34.50 6.16 31.88
CA LYS A 67 33.07 5.88 31.69
C LYS A 67 32.75 5.74 30.20
N GLN A 68 32.69 4.51 29.69
CA GLN A 68 31.98 4.20 28.45
C GLN A 68 30.56 3.75 28.82
N GLN A 69 29.57 4.58 28.48
CA GLN A 69 28.16 4.21 28.55
C GLN A 69 27.88 3.13 27.51
N ALA A 70 27.37 1.99 27.95
CA ALA A 70 26.84 0.95 27.08
C ALA A 70 25.56 1.44 26.37
N PRO A 71 25.31 1.05 25.11
CA PRO A 71 24.09 1.40 24.41
C PRO A 71 22.89 0.78 25.14
N THR A 72 21.96 1.65 25.52
CA THR A 72 20.72 1.30 26.21
C THR A 72 19.88 0.35 25.36
N LYS A 73 19.62 -0.85 25.90
CA LYS A 73 18.64 -1.79 25.36
C LYS A 73 17.30 -1.08 25.21
N ARG A 74 16.81 -0.93 23.97
CA ARG A 74 15.45 -0.46 23.66
C ARG A 74 14.44 -1.25 24.50
N ARG A 75 13.72 -0.56 25.40
CA ARG A 75 12.55 -1.09 26.08
C ARG A 75 11.49 -1.43 25.03
N ARG A 76 11.14 -2.71 24.89
CA ARG A 76 9.90 -3.12 24.22
C ARG A 76 8.73 -2.53 25.02
N ARG A 77 8.01 -1.57 24.44
CA ARG A 77 6.73 -1.10 24.96
C ARG A 77 5.65 -2.14 24.66
N PRO A 78 4.65 -2.32 25.54
CA PRO A 78 3.66 -3.37 25.37
C PRO A 78 2.83 -3.13 24.11
N ALA A 79 2.63 -4.18 23.32
CA ALA A 79 1.69 -4.18 22.22
C ALA A 79 0.28 -3.96 22.79
N VAL A 80 -0.29 -2.79 22.56
CA VAL A 80 -1.72 -2.54 22.76
C VAL A 80 -2.41 -3.28 21.62
N GLY A 81 -3.09 -4.38 21.95
CA GLY A 81 -3.85 -5.16 20.99
C GLY A 81 -5.02 -4.34 20.47
N ILE A 82 -4.83 -3.71 19.32
CA ILE A 82 -5.91 -3.09 18.55
C ILE A 82 -6.50 -4.18 17.65
N GLY A 83 -7.80 -4.41 17.82
CA GLY A 83 -8.54 -5.42 17.08
C GLY A 83 -8.48 -5.17 15.57
N CYS A 84 -8.22 -6.25 14.84
CA CYS A 84 -8.30 -6.31 13.39
C CYS A 84 -9.75 -6.00 12.95
N PRO A 85 -10.02 -4.99 12.10
CA PRO A 85 -11.35 -4.74 11.59
C PRO A 85 -11.56 -5.58 10.33
N VAL A 86 -11.60 -6.91 10.47
CA VAL A 86 -12.27 -7.76 9.49
C VAL A 86 -13.70 -7.87 9.97
N ALA A 87 -14.55 -6.96 9.50
CA ALA A 87 -15.98 -7.05 9.72
C ALA A 87 -16.49 -8.34 9.06
N GLY A 88 -17.01 -9.28 9.86
CA GLY A 88 -17.74 -10.44 9.30
C GLY A 88 -17.78 -11.72 10.13
N LEU A 89 -17.00 -11.88 11.21
CA LEU A 89 -17.07 -13.10 12.02
C LEU A 89 -17.39 -12.77 13.48
N HIS A 90 -18.60 -13.16 13.89
CA HIS A 90 -19.06 -13.14 15.27
C HIS A 90 -18.00 -13.69 16.24
N ARG A 91 -17.77 -12.97 17.35
CA ARG A 91 -17.04 -13.49 18.51
C ARG A 91 -17.80 -14.69 19.09
N VAL A 92 -17.36 -15.90 18.76
CA VAL A 92 -17.71 -17.07 19.58
C VAL A 92 -16.80 -17.04 20.80
N THR A 93 -17.35 -16.57 21.93
CA THR A 93 -16.74 -16.75 23.25
C THR A 93 -16.84 -18.23 23.62
N CYS A 94 -15.82 -19.03 23.29
CA CYS A 94 -15.67 -20.33 23.92
C CYS A 94 -15.16 -20.12 25.35
N GLY A 95 -16.07 -20.30 26.32
CA GLY A 95 -15.73 -20.37 27.73
C GLY A 95 -14.69 -21.44 28.00
N ARG A 96 -13.68 -21.10 28.81
CA ARG A 96 -12.76 -22.08 29.38
C ARG A 96 -13.53 -22.96 30.36
N GLN A 97 -13.83 -24.20 29.98
CA GLN A 97 -14.03 -25.28 30.93
C GLN A 97 -12.83 -26.23 30.88
N PRO A 98 -12.32 -26.69 32.05
CA PRO A 98 -11.27 -27.69 32.09
C PRO A 98 -11.79 -29.03 31.56
N PRO A 99 -10.96 -29.85 30.88
CA PRO A 99 -11.45 -31.08 30.28
C PRO A 99 -11.72 -32.13 31.38
N LEU A 100 -12.95 -32.62 31.43
CA LEU A 100 -13.31 -33.86 32.10
C LEU A 100 -12.56 -35.01 31.41
N ARG A 101 -11.67 -35.67 32.17
CA ARG A 101 -11.00 -36.89 31.74
C ARG A 101 -12.01 -38.02 31.62
N THR A 102 -12.36 -38.39 30.39
CA THR A 102 -12.96 -39.69 30.08
C THR A 102 -12.13 -40.38 29.02
N SER A 103 -11.48 -41.46 29.44
CA SER A 103 -10.69 -42.36 28.60
C SER A 103 -11.64 -43.26 27.82
N THR A 104 -11.82 -42.98 26.54
CA THR A 104 -12.40 -43.93 25.58
C THR A 104 -11.37 -44.19 24.50
N ARG A 105 -10.85 -45.42 24.44
CA ARG A 105 -9.96 -45.89 23.38
C ARG A 105 -10.70 -45.91 22.06
N VAL A 106 -10.67 -44.78 21.34
CA VAL A 106 -11.04 -44.74 19.93
C VAL A 106 -9.87 -45.32 19.16
N LEU A 107 -10.13 -46.43 18.46
CA LEU A 107 -9.19 -47.04 17.53
C LEU A 107 -8.78 -45.99 16.49
N PHE A 108 -7.53 -45.54 16.56
CA PHE A 108 -6.91 -44.73 15.52
C PHE A 108 -6.84 -45.58 14.24
N ARG A 109 -7.80 -45.41 13.32
CA ARG A 109 -7.51 -45.67 11.91
C ARG A 109 -6.28 -44.82 11.54
N PRO A 110 -5.27 -45.36 10.84
CA PRO A 110 -4.20 -44.53 10.32
C PRO A 110 -4.88 -43.50 9.41
N ARG A 111 -4.92 -42.24 9.84
CA ARG A 111 -5.21 -41.15 8.91
C ARG A 111 -4.16 -41.30 7.81
N ARG A 112 -4.59 -41.35 6.54
CA ARG A 112 -3.65 -41.22 5.41
C ARG A 112 -2.67 -40.12 5.78
N PRO A 113 -1.34 -40.33 5.68
CA PRO A 113 -0.38 -39.30 6.04
C PRO A 113 -0.77 -38.07 5.22
N PHE A 114 -1.12 -37.00 5.93
CA PHE A 114 -1.41 -35.73 5.31
C PHE A 114 -0.20 -35.41 4.42
N ASN A 115 -0.38 -35.34 3.11
CA ASN A 115 0.75 -35.25 2.19
C ASN A 115 1.26 -33.80 2.19
N TRP A 116 2.31 -33.52 2.98
CA TRP A 116 2.94 -32.21 3.05
C TRP A 116 3.88 -31.98 1.87
N TYR A 117 4.05 -32.95 0.98
CA TYR A 117 5.10 -32.97 -0.05
C TYR A 117 4.62 -32.60 -1.45
N GLU A 118 3.43 -32.02 -1.58
CA GLU A 118 2.95 -31.40 -2.81
C GLU A 118 2.93 -29.87 -2.63
N PRO A 119 4.07 -29.18 -2.87
CA PRO A 119 4.16 -27.73 -2.75
C PRO A 119 3.11 -26.98 -3.57
N ASP A 120 2.72 -27.51 -4.73
CA ASP A 120 1.78 -26.87 -5.63
C ASP A 120 0.37 -26.80 -5.02
N MET A 121 -0.13 -27.91 -4.44
CA MET A 121 -1.41 -27.91 -3.74
C MET A 121 -1.41 -26.95 -2.55
N TRP A 122 -0.33 -26.95 -1.76
CA TRP A 122 -0.23 -26.05 -0.62
C TRP A 122 -0.13 -24.59 -1.02
N THR A 123 0.50 -24.30 -2.15
CA THR A 123 0.55 -22.95 -2.72
C THR A 123 -0.85 -22.47 -3.05
N GLU A 124 -1.67 -23.29 -3.72
CA GLU A 124 -3.08 -22.94 -3.99
C GLU A 124 -3.88 -22.74 -2.71
N VAL A 125 -3.75 -23.65 -1.73
CA VAL A 125 -4.42 -23.48 -0.41
C VAL A 125 -3.99 -22.17 0.26
N ALA A 126 -2.70 -21.85 0.25
CA ALA A 126 -2.16 -20.66 0.89
C ALA A 126 -2.70 -19.35 0.28
N LYS A 127 -3.00 -19.32 -1.03
CA LYS A 127 -3.65 -18.16 -1.69
C LYS A 127 -5.01 -17.81 -1.10
N HIS A 128 -5.67 -18.74 -0.42
CA HIS A 128 -6.98 -18.53 0.19
C HIS A 128 -6.93 -18.29 1.72
N LEU A 129 -5.75 -18.42 2.35
CA LEU A 129 -5.60 -18.19 3.79
C LEU A 129 -5.23 -16.72 4.08
N CYS A 130 -5.99 -16.04 4.95
CA CYS A 130 -5.66 -14.69 5.41
C CYS A 130 -4.24 -14.66 6.01
N GLY A 131 -3.53 -13.51 6.00
CA GLY A 131 -2.14 -13.50 6.50
C GLY A 131 -2.00 -13.92 7.96
N PHE A 132 -3.04 -13.74 8.78
CA PHE A 132 -3.06 -14.26 10.14
C PHE A 132 -3.09 -15.80 10.19
N ASP A 133 -3.84 -16.45 9.30
CA ASP A 133 -3.86 -17.91 9.19
C ASP A 133 -2.56 -18.45 8.59
N LEU A 134 -1.94 -17.74 7.63
CA LEU A 134 -0.61 -18.07 7.13
C LEU A 134 0.43 -18.02 8.25
N LEU A 135 0.40 -16.99 9.10
CA LEU A 135 1.26 -16.91 10.28
C LEU A 135 1.05 -18.10 11.20
N ARG A 136 -0.21 -18.43 11.54
CA ARG A 136 -0.55 -19.60 12.37
C ARG A 136 -0.02 -20.89 11.76
N LEU A 137 -0.20 -21.08 10.45
CA LEU A 137 0.31 -22.23 9.72
C LEU A 137 1.83 -22.35 9.83
N SER A 138 2.55 -21.23 9.76
CA SER A 138 4.02 -21.19 9.91
C SER A 138 4.52 -21.71 11.27
N PHE A 139 3.69 -21.62 12.32
CA PHE A 139 4.04 -22.10 13.66
C PHE A 139 3.75 -23.58 13.88
N THR A 140 3.06 -24.25 12.96
CA THR A 140 2.68 -25.67 13.12
C THR A 140 3.86 -26.62 12.93
N CYS A 141 4.71 -26.40 11.91
CA CYS A 141 5.90 -27.22 11.68
C CYS A 141 6.98 -26.49 10.86
N ARG A 142 8.21 -27.04 10.85
CA ARG A 142 9.35 -26.47 10.11
C ARG A 142 9.14 -26.46 8.60
N TRP A 143 8.37 -27.40 8.05
CA TRP A 143 8.07 -27.46 6.62
C TRP A 143 7.22 -26.25 6.22
N PHE A 144 6.09 -25.98 6.89
CA PHE A 144 5.27 -24.80 6.63
C PHE A 144 6.02 -23.49 6.82
N ARG A 145 6.91 -23.41 7.82
CA ARG A 145 7.76 -22.24 8.00
C ARG A 145 8.68 -21.96 6.81
N ARG A 146 9.22 -23.01 6.17
CA ARG A 146 10.06 -22.90 4.96
C ARG A 146 9.23 -22.66 3.72
N PHE A 147 8.09 -23.34 3.60
CA PHE A 147 7.12 -23.15 2.52
C PHE A 147 6.64 -21.69 2.45
N LEU A 148 6.27 -21.10 3.59
CA LEU A 148 5.90 -19.68 3.70
C LEU A 148 7.08 -18.70 3.65
N ALA A 149 8.30 -19.17 3.39
CA ALA A 149 9.39 -18.30 3.00
C ALA A 149 9.30 -17.90 1.51
N ASP A 150 8.49 -18.59 0.72
CA ASP A 150 8.19 -18.20 -0.66
C ASP A 150 7.39 -16.89 -0.67
N ASP A 151 7.99 -15.87 -1.29
CA ASP A 151 7.46 -14.52 -1.36
C ASP A 151 6.23 -14.42 -2.28
N SER A 152 6.05 -15.36 -3.21
CA SER A 152 4.89 -15.40 -4.10
C SER A 152 3.58 -15.63 -3.34
N ILE A 153 3.62 -16.41 -2.25
CA ILE A 153 2.47 -16.63 -1.36
C ILE A 153 2.05 -15.30 -0.71
N TRP A 154 3.03 -14.55 -0.21
CA TRP A 154 2.77 -13.25 0.40
C TRP A 154 2.30 -12.22 -0.61
N ARG A 155 2.70 -12.33 -1.88
CA ARG A 155 2.10 -11.53 -2.96
C ARG A 155 0.60 -11.79 -3.06
N TYR A 156 0.18 -13.06 -3.16
CA TYR A 156 -1.25 -13.37 -3.27
C TYR A 156 -2.03 -12.91 -2.03
N ALA A 157 -1.46 -13.12 -0.83
CA ALA A 157 -2.06 -12.62 0.40
C ALA A 157 -2.19 -11.09 0.41
N PHE A 158 -1.17 -10.37 -0.08
CA PHE A 158 -1.17 -8.92 -0.16
C PHE A 158 -2.27 -8.38 -1.07
N PHE A 159 -2.39 -8.92 -2.29
CA PHE A 159 -3.43 -8.50 -3.23
C PHE A 159 -4.83 -8.85 -2.73
N ARG A 160 -5.01 -10.05 -2.18
CA ARG A 160 -6.31 -10.48 -1.65
C ARG A 160 -6.74 -9.63 -0.46
N ASP A 161 -5.87 -9.45 0.53
CA ASP A 161 -6.23 -8.74 1.77
C ASP A 161 -6.35 -7.21 1.56
N LEU A 162 -5.98 -6.73 0.37
CA LEU A 162 -6.19 -5.36 -0.10
C LEU A 162 -7.33 -5.23 -1.13
N ASP A 163 -8.05 -6.32 -1.42
CA ASP A 163 -9.13 -6.39 -2.43
C ASP A 163 -8.70 -5.99 -3.86
N LEU A 164 -7.46 -6.32 -4.23
CA LEU A 164 -6.86 -6.04 -5.55
C LEU A 164 -6.87 -7.25 -6.50
N ILE A 165 -7.74 -8.23 -6.27
CA ILE A 165 -7.70 -9.56 -6.92
C ILE A 165 -7.83 -9.48 -8.45
N ASP A 166 -8.57 -8.49 -8.97
CA ASP A 166 -8.77 -8.26 -10.41
C ASP A 166 -7.61 -7.51 -11.09
N THR A 167 -6.64 -7.03 -10.32
CA THR A 167 -5.50 -6.30 -10.88
C THR A 167 -4.44 -7.29 -11.36
N ASN A 168 -3.87 -7.06 -12.55
CA ASN A 168 -2.86 -7.95 -13.10
C ASN A 168 -1.59 -7.91 -12.23
N PRO A 169 -1.26 -8.99 -11.50
CA PRO A 169 -0.19 -8.99 -10.52
C PRO A 169 1.21 -9.01 -11.18
N ARG A 170 1.28 -9.05 -12.52
CA ARG A 170 2.53 -8.89 -13.29
C ARG A 170 2.98 -7.44 -13.38
N ILE A 171 2.09 -6.48 -13.14
CA ILE A 171 2.37 -5.04 -13.34
C ILE A 171 3.21 -4.48 -12.18
N HIS A 172 3.15 -5.09 -11.01
CA HIS A 172 3.85 -4.58 -9.83
C HIS A 172 4.91 -5.55 -9.34
N ARG A 173 6.16 -5.12 -9.41
CA ARG A 173 7.26 -5.72 -8.67
C ARG A 173 7.70 -4.71 -7.62
N PRO A 174 7.66 -5.05 -6.33
CA PRO A 174 8.00 -4.09 -5.30
C PRO A 174 9.48 -3.76 -5.39
N LEU A 175 9.84 -2.51 -5.09
CA LEU A 175 11.21 -2.01 -5.13
C LEU A 175 12.09 -2.80 -4.16
N TYR A 176 11.58 -3.08 -2.97
CA TYR A 176 12.26 -3.88 -1.94
C TYR A 176 12.27 -5.39 -2.23
N ARG A 177 11.65 -5.85 -3.33
CA ARG A 177 11.62 -7.25 -3.79
C ARG A 177 11.14 -8.28 -2.75
N SER A 178 10.46 -7.86 -1.68
CA SER A 178 9.84 -8.75 -0.71
C SER A 178 8.40 -8.35 -0.40
N TRP A 179 7.47 -9.12 -0.95
CA TRP A 179 6.04 -9.09 -0.63
C TRP A 179 5.79 -9.42 0.83
N ARG A 180 6.57 -10.33 1.41
CA ARG A 180 6.45 -10.66 2.83
C ARG A 180 6.69 -9.44 3.71
N LEU A 181 7.77 -8.69 3.48
CA LEU A 181 8.07 -7.47 4.23
C LEU A 181 6.98 -6.42 4.05
N LEU A 182 6.53 -6.21 2.81
CA LEU A 182 5.43 -5.29 2.52
C LEU A 182 4.14 -5.68 3.22
N TYR A 183 3.80 -6.96 3.22
CA TYR A 183 2.61 -7.46 3.91
C TYR A 183 2.67 -7.12 5.40
N PHE A 184 3.78 -7.41 6.07
CA PHE A 184 3.89 -7.07 7.49
C PHE A 184 3.83 -5.57 7.72
N ALA A 185 4.55 -4.77 6.96
CA ALA A 185 4.55 -3.31 7.12
C ALA A 185 3.15 -2.70 6.87
N ALA A 186 2.40 -3.23 5.91
CA ALA A 186 1.06 -2.76 5.57
C ALA A 186 -0.05 -3.27 6.52
N PHE A 187 0.16 -4.34 7.29
CA PHE A 187 -0.90 -5.00 8.07
C PHE A 187 -0.59 -5.17 9.57
N ASP A 188 0.58 -4.79 10.06
CA ASP A 188 0.96 -4.89 11.48
C ASP A 188 0.27 -3.87 12.41
N GLY A 189 -0.53 -2.97 11.84
CA GLY A 189 -1.25 -1.90 12.55
C GLY A 189 -0.41 -0.67 12.87
N THR A 190 0.91 -0.70 12.59
CA THR A 190 1.82 0.41 12.86
C THR A 190 1.79 1.48 11.77
N HIS A 191 1.27 1.13 10.60
CA HIS A 191 1.00 2.03 9.47
C HIS A 191 -0.12 3.05 9.77
N ALA A 192 -0.93 2.91 10.82
CA ALA A 192 -1.96 3.89 11.10
C ALA A 192 -1.34 5.23 11.56
N TYR A 193 -1.85 6.36 11.03
CA TYR A 193 -1.59 7.78 11.40
C TYR A 193 -1.28 8.05 12.89
N SER A 194 -1.76 7.19 13.79
CA SER A 194 -1.40 7.08 15.20
C SER A 194 0.10 7.16 15.54
N LEU A 195 1.02 6.86 14.61
CA LEU A 195 2.46 6.97 14.86
C LEU A 195 2.90 8.43 15.13
N CYS A 196 2.33 9.40 14.41
CA CYS A 196 2.81 10.79 14.46
C CYS A 196 1.92 11.73 15.29
N GLN A 197 0.64 11.41 15.52
CA GLN A 197 -0.29 12.33 16.21
C GLN A 197 -1.27 11.64 17.18
N SER A 198 -0.73 10.79 18.06
CA SER A 198 -1.52 9.98 19.01
C SER A 198 -2.41 10.78 19.98
N GLY A 199 -2.13 12.06 20.25
CA GLY A 199 -2.89 12.87 21.22
C GLY A 199 -4.27 13.34 20.75
N LYS A 200 -4.46 13.53 19.43
CA LYS A 200 -5.69 14.09 18.85
C LYS A 200 -6.53 13.06 18.09
N HIS A 201 -6.03 11.83 17.96
CA HIS A 201 -6.66 10.77 17.19
C HIS A 201 -7.78 10.08 17.97
N ARG A 202 -9.00 10.02 17.40
CA ARG A 202 -10.14 9.31 18.00
C ARG A 202 -10.23 7.88 17.49
N SER A 203 -10.18 7.71 16.17
CA SER A 203 -10.29 6.40 15.53
C SER A 203 -9.72 6.42 14.12
N SER A 204 -9.32 5.25 13.65
CA SER A 204 -8.92 5.02 12.27
C SER A 204 -9.30 3.64 11.80
N TRP A 205 -9.52 3.50 10.51
CA TRP A 205 -9.71 2.22 9.88
C TRP A 205 -9.31 2.29 8.41
N ARG A 206 -8.97 1.13 7.85
CA ARG A 206 -8.64 1.01 6.44
C ARG A 206 -9.90 1.13 5.59
N ILE A 207 -9.83 1.95 4.56
CA ILE A 207 -10.88 2.07 3.55
C ILE A 207 -10.71 0.99 2.49
N GLY A 208 -9.47 0.79 2.05
CA GLY A 208 -9.11 -0.20 1.03
C GLY A 208 -7.80 0.19 0.36
N SER A 209 -7.66 -0.15 -0.91
CA SER A 209 -6.48 0.19 -1.71
C SER A 209 -6.86 0.42 -3.16
N PHE A 210 -5.97 1.07 -3.90
CA PHE A 210 -6.09 1.23 -5.34
C PHE A 210 -4.74 1.12 -6.04
N LEU A 211 -4.78 0.90 -7.34
CA LEU A 211 -3.62 0.81 -8.20
C LEU A 211 -3.40 2.10 -8.98
N LEU A 212 -2.20 2.63 -8.87
CA LEU A 212 -1.75 3.77 -9.62
C LEU A 212 -0.77 3.30 -10.72
N ASP A 213 -1.27 3.19 -11.96
CA ASP A 213 -0.51 2.74 -13.13
C ASP A 213 0.02 3.90 -14.00
N SER A 214 -0.10 5.14 -13.50
CA SER A 214 0.42 6.36 -14.10
C SER A 214 0.84 7.33 -13.00
N PRO A 215 1.79 8.25 -13.22
CA PRO A 215 2.22 9.19 -12.18
C PRO A 215 1.22 10.33 -11.93
N GLN A 216 -0.04 10.17 -12.34
CA GLN A 216 -1.08 11.19 -12.27
C GLN A 216 -2.22 10.74 -11.38
N MET A 217 -2.53 11.53 -10.36
CA MET A 217 -3.68 11.31 -9.49
C MET A 217 -4.50 12.59 -9.33
N LEU A 218 -5.77 12.43 -8.99
CA LEU A 218 -6.71 13.52 -8.76
C LEU A 218 -7.20 13.45 -7.31
N LEU A 219 -7.01 14.53 -6.57
CA LEU A 219 -7.57 14.74 -5.23
C LEU A 219 -8.82 15.61 -5.35
N MET A 220 -9.89 15.24 -4.63
CA MET A 220 -11.15 15.98 -4.63
C MET A 220 -11.73 16.05 -3.22
N GLY A 221 -12.10 17.26 -2.78
CA GLY A 221 -12.82 17.53 -1.54
C GLY A 221 -14.31 17.84 -1.75
N LYS A 222 -14.79 17.82 -2.99
CA LYS A 222 -16.21 17.96 -3.33
C LYS A 222 -16.55 17.33 -4.68
N LEU A 223 -17.85 17.20 -4.93
CA LEU A 223 -18.42 16.84 -6.24
C LEU A 223 -19.27 17.99 -6.78
N PRO A 224 -19.55 18.01 -8.11
CA PRO A 224 -19.08 17.09 -9.15
C PRO A 224 -17.59 17.26 -9.47
N VAL A 225 -17.01 16.32 -10.22
CA VAL A 225 -15.65 16.46 -10.75
C VAL A 225 -15.57 17.76 -11.56
N PRO A 226 -14.60 18.64 -11.29
CA PRO A 226 -14.39 19.84 -12.07
C PRO A 226 -14.21 19.54 -13.56
N LYS A 227 -14.93 20.26 -14.43
CA LYS A 227 -14.76 20.16 -15.89
C LYS A 227 -13.41 20.69 -16.36
N TRP A 228 -12.81 21.56 -15.56
CA TRP A 228 -11.52 22.18 -15.81
C TRP A 228 -10.70 22.15 -14.53
N LEU A 229 -9.43 21.80 -14.67
CA LEU A 229 -8.40 21.90 -13.64
C LEU A 229 -7.19 22.59 -14.28
N PRO A 230 -6.45 23.41 -13.52
CA PRO A 230 -5.21 23.99 -14.02
C PRO A 230 -4.29 22.89 -14.57
N PRO A 231 -3.72 23.08 -15.78
CA PRO A 231 -2.83 22.10 -16.38
C PRO A 231 -1.42 22.15 -15.78
N ASP A 232 -1.04 23.28 -15.17
CA ASP A 232 0.27 23.52 -14.59
C ASP A 232 0.30 23.12 -13.10
N PRO A 233 1.28 22.32 -12.64
CA PRO A 233 1.50 22.08 -11.22
C PRO A 233 1.76 23.35 -10.40
N ASP A 234 2.24 24.44 -10.99
CA ASP A 234 2.48 25.71 -10.27
C ASP A 234 1.16 26.41 -9.87
N ASP A 235 0.05 26.07 -10.53
CA ASP A 235 -1.29 26.59 -10.25
C ASP A 235 -2.11 25.69 -9.30
N LEU A 236 -1.45 24.76 -8.59
CA LEU A 236 -2.12 23.78 -7.76
C LEU A 236 -2.95 24.42 -6.64
N GLU A 237 -2.38 25.39 -5.93
CA GLU A 237 -3.05 26.09 -4.82
C GLU A 237 -4.30 26.83 -5.32
N LEU A 238 -4.22 27.47 -6.48
CA LEU A 238 -5.36 28.13 -7.12
C LEU A 238 -6.44 27.12 -7.51
N GLY A 239 -6.05 25.98 -8.08
CA GLY A 239 -6.97 24.88 -8.41
C GLY A 239 -7.71 24.37 -7.19
N VAL A 240 -6.99 24.15 -6.08
CA VAL A 240 -7.60 23.77 -4.80
C VAL A 240 -8.56 24.85 -4.30
N ALA A 241 -8.10 26.11 -4.23
CA ALA A 241 -8.89 27.21 -3.69
C ALA A 241 -10.21 27.42 -4.45
N MET A 242 -10.16 27.38 -5.79
CA MET A 242 -11.35 27.59 -6.63
C MET A 242 -12.25 26.36 -6.71
N MET A 243 -11.66 25.18 -6.91
CA MET A 243 -12.40 23.98 -7.33
C MET A 243 -12.55 22.93 -6.24
N GLY A 244 -11.83 23.05 -5.12
CA GLY A 244 -11.77 22.02 -4.09
C GLY A 244 -11.19 20.70 -4.61
N ALA A 245 -10.31 20.78 -5.60
CA ALA A 245 -9.70 19.62 -6.24
C ALA A 245 -8.38 19.99 -6.89
N CYS A 246 -7.47 19.03 -7.00
CA CYS A 246 -6.20 19.25 -7.66
C CYS A 246 -5.67 17.98 -8.32
N LYS A 247 -4.97 18.18 -9.44
CA LYS A 247 -4.32 17.09 -10.17
C LYS A 247 -2.84 17.10 -9.81
N LEU A 248 -2.39 15.99 -9.25
CA LEU A 248 -0.98 15.79 -8.92
C LEU A 248 -0.26 15.07 -10.05
N HIS A 249 0.95 15.55 -10.30
CA HIS A 249 1.92 14.96 -11.19
C HIS A 249 3.04 14.35 -10.36
N ASN A 250 3.79 13.39 -10.91
CA ASN A 250 4.89 12.72 -10.22
C ASN A 250 4.49 11.90 -8.98
N ALA A 251 3.25 11.40 -8.92
CA ALA A 251 2.88 10.41 -7.92
C ALA A 251 3.52 9.06 -8.20
N ARG A 252 4.03 8.38 -7.17
CA ARG A 252 4.72 7.10 -7.34
C ARG A 252 3.75 6.03 -7.86
N PRO A 253 3.99 5.43 -9.06
CA PRO A 253 3.17 4.34 -9.56
C PRO A 253 3.32 3.10 -8.67
N GLY A 254 2.22 2.41 -8.38
CA GLY A 254 2.21 1.30 -7.46
C GLY A 254 0.88 1.08 -6.77
N ILE A 255 0.93 0.31 -5.69
CA ILE A 255 -0.23 0.03 -4.85
C ILE A 255 -0.30 1.13 -3.79
N TRP A 256 -1.46 1.77 -3.68
CA TRP A 256 -1.74 2.80 -2.68
C TRP A 256 -2.76 2.28 -1.69
N ILE A 257 -2.43 2.38 -0.41
CA ILE A 257 -3.28 1.98 0.71
C ILE A 257 -3.99 3.23 1.23
N THR A 258 -5.29 3.10 1.46
CA THR A 258 -6.15 4.21 1.86
C THR A 258 -6.77 3.95 3.22
N ASP A 259 -6.62 4.92 4.10
CA ASP A 259 -7.12 4.87 5.47
C ASP A 259 -7.95 6.12 5.76
N MET A 260 -8.96 5.94 6.61
CA MET A 260 -9.73 7.05 7.17
C MET A 260 -9.25 7.30 8.60
N HIS A 261 -9.10 8.58 8.95
CA HIS A 261 -8.85 9.01 10.32
C HIS A 261 -9.92 9.99 10.78
N VAL A 262 -10.33 9.82 12.03
CA VAL A 262 -11.20 10.74 12.74
C VAL A 262 -10.40 11.37 13.86
N MET A 263 -10.21 12.68 13.76
CA MET A 263 -9.45 13.49 14.70
C MET A 263 -10.41 14.34 15.55
N ARG A 264 -9.96 14.70 16.75
CA ARG A 264 -10.62 15.73 17.56
C ARG A 264 -10.65 17.04 16.79
N CYS A 265 -11.74 17.80 16.92
CA CYS A 265 -11.82 19.12 16.29
C CYS A 265 -10.69 20.02 16.81
N PRO A 266 -9.85 20.58 15.91
CA PRO A 266 -8.72 21.42 16.28
C PRO A 266 -9.15 22.77 16.84
N MET A 267 -10.39 23.22 16.57
CA MET A 267 -10.89 24.53 17.02
C MET A 267 -11.25 24.59 18.51
N CYS A 268 -11.74 23.47 19.07
CA CYS A 268 -12.28 23.43 20.42
C CYS A 268 -11.46 22.54 21.37
N ASP A 269 -10.72 21.54 20.86
CA ASP A 269 -9.98 20.47 21.59
C ASP A 269 -10.71 19.82 22.80
N ARG A 270 -12.03 20.01 22.89
CA ARG A 270 -12.86 19.47 23.97
C ARG A 270 -13.30 18.05 23.63
N ASN A 271 -13.22 17.15 24.61
CA ASN A 271 -13.72 15.77 24.46
C ASN A 271 -15.22 15.70 24.11
N SER A 272 -16.00 16.68 24.54
CA SER A 272 -17.44 16.81 24.26
C SER A 272 -17.76 17.44 22.90
N CYS A 273 -16.76 17.94 22.19
CA CYS A 273 -16.95 18.57 20.89
C CYS A 273 -17.35 17.51 19.85
N ARG A 274 -18.51 17.73 19.22
CA ARG A 274 -19.03 16.88 18.14
C ARG A 274 -18.32 17.13 16.81
N GLY A 275 -17.60 18.24 16.68
CA GLY A 275 -16.72 18.49 15.56
C GLY A 275 -15.67 17.39 15.48
N ASN A 276 -15.70 16.64 14.39
CA ASN A 276 -14.69 15.66 14.04
C ASN A 276 -14.02 16.16 12.78
N MET A 277 -12.70 16.28 12.82
CA MET A 277 -11.93 16.44 11.58
C MET A 277 -11.80 15.07 10.94
N GLN A 278 -12.22 14.96 9.70
CA GLN A 278 -12.11 13.72 8.92
C GLN A 278 -10.92 13.82 7.99
N ILE A 279 -10.17 12.73 7.86
CA ILE A 279 -8.99 12.70 7.01
C ILE A 279 -9.07 11.46 6.12
N LEU A 280 -9.01 11.67 4.82
CA LEU A 280 -8.72 10.64 3.84
C LEU A 280 -7.22 10.67 3.57
N ASP A 281 -6.52 9.61 3.95
CA ASP A 281 -5.06 9.48 3.83
C ASP A 281 -4.76 8.33 2.86
N ALA A 282 -3.94 8.58 1.84
CA ALA A 282 -3.49 7.53 0.92
C ALA A 282 -1.98 7.51 0.85
N ARG A 283 -1.40 6.32 1.00
CA ARG A 283 0.04 6.10 1.06
C ARG A 283 0.47 5.03 0.10
N HIS A 284 1.57 5.26 -0.60
CA HIS A 284 2.20 4.22 -1.40
C HIS A 284 2.64 3.07 -0.48
N SER A 285 2.33 1.82 -0.83
CA SER A 285 2.52 0.66 0.06
C SER A 285 3.98 0.45 0.48
N GLU A 286 4.92 0.86 -0.37
CA GLU A 286 6.35 0.73 -0.08
C GLU A 286 6.91 1.81 0.85
N LEU A 287 6.15 2.90 1.09
CA LEU A 287 6.53 3.95 2.03
C LEU A 287 6.80 3.38 3.43
N PHE A 288 6.05 2.34 3.82
CA PHE A 288 6.21 1.67 5.13
C PHE A 288 7.52 0.88 5.28
N LEU A 289 8.31 0.74 4.22
CA LEU A 289 9.65 0.13 4.28
C LEU A 289 10.77 1.17 4.27
N GLU A 290 10.45 2.45 4.12
CA GLU A 290 11.41 3.55 4.08
C GLU A 290 11.70 4.04 5.50
N GLU A 291 12.98 4.11 5.87
CA GLU A 291 13.40 4.57 7.19
C GLU A 291 12.97 6.02 7.45
N ALA A 292 13.05 6.87 6.42
CA ALA A 292 12.65 8.28 6.45
C ALA A 292 11.18 8.51 6.85
N TYR A 293 10.31 7.52 6.61
CA TYR A 293 8.93 7.56 7.06
C TYR A 293 8.82 7.32 8.58
N TRP A 294 9.60 6.38 9.11
CA TRP A 294 9.54 5.97 10.51
C TRP A 294 10.30 6.90 11.46
N ASP A 295 11.37 7.51 10.98
CA ASP A 295 12.13 8.52 11.73
C ASP A 295 11.51 9.93 11.66
N GLN A 296 10.41 10.08 10.89
CA GLN A 296 9.66 11.32 10.71
C GLN A 296 10.44 12.42 9.99
N THR A 297 11.42 12.04 9.16
CA THR A 297 12.12 12.98 8.29
C THR A 297 11.23 13.45 7.13
N LEU A 298 10.29 12.61 6.69
CA LEU A 298 9.32 13.00 5.67
C LEU A 298 8.17 13.82 6.28
N GLU A 299 7.97 15.02 5.75
CA GLU A 299 6.91 15.93 6.18
C GLU A 299 5.84 16.10 5.10
N TYR A 300 4.64 16.52 5.52
CA TYR A 300 3.58 16.90 4.61
C TYR A 300 3.74 18.37 4.20
N GLU A 301 3.71 18.61 2.90
CA GLU A 301 3.62 19.93 2.29
C GLU A 301 2.16 20.28 2.02
N LYS A 302 1.80 21.54 2.25
CA LYS A 302 0.47 22.08 1.95
C LYS A 302 0.35 22.35 0.45
N LEU A 303 -0.64 21.72 -0.18
CA LEU A 303 -0.97 21.92 -1.59
C LEU A 303 -2.00 23.05 -1.80
N GLY A 304 -2.84 23.30 -0.80
CA GLY A 304 -3.86 24.34 -0.85
C GLY A 304 -5.02 24.06 0.11
N GLU A 305 -5.94 25.01 0.18
CA GLU A 305 -7.15 24.94 1.01
C GLU A 305 -8.37 25.40 0.22
N HIS A 306 -9.50 24.74 0.45
CA HIS A 306 -10.78 25.11 -0.12
C HIS A 306 -11.79 25.32 1.00
N PHE A 307 -12.35 26.53 1.07
CA PHE A 307 -13.38 26.86 2.04
C PHE A 307 -14.73 26.97 1.33
N GLN A 308 -15.72 26.27 1.86
CA GLN A 308 -17.12 26.45 1.53
C GLN A 308 -17.74 27.21 2.70
N ASP A 309 -18.05 28.48 2.48
CA ASP A 309 -18.57 29.45 3.45
C ASP A 309 -20.07 29.32 3.71
N GLU A 310 -20.76 28.52 2.91
CA GLU A 310 -22.17 28.19 3.06
C GLU A 310 -22.39 26.85 3.77
N GLU A 311 -23.61 26.63 4.29
CA GLU A 311 -23.99 25.35 4.88
C GLU A 311 -23.84 24.21 3.86
N VAL A 312 -22.98 23.24 4.19
CA VAL A 312 -22.76 22.08 3.32
C VAL A 312 -23.51 20.86 3.86
N ALA A 313 -24.32 20.22 3.02
CA ALA A 313 -25.09 19.04 3.42
C ALA A 313 -24.22 17.78 3.64
N GLU A 314 -23.01 17.75 3.07
CA GLU A 314 -22.16 16.57 3.06
C GLU A 314 -20.66 16.91 2.96
N ALA A 315 -19.84 16.10 3.62
CA ALA A 315 -18.40 16.04 3.47
C ALA A 315 -18.06 14.90 2.50
N PHE A 316 -17.21 15.17 1.52
CA PHE A 316 -16.78 14.20 0.52
C PHE A 316 -15.29 14.35 0.25
N CYS A 317 -14.54 13.25 0.28
CA CYS A 317 -13.17 13.21 -0.20
C CYS A 317 -13.00 12.05 -1.17
N ALA A 318 -12.25 12.24 -2.24
CA ALA A 318 -11.89 11.17 -3.15
C ALA A 318 -10.46 11.34 -3.70
N ILE A 319 -9.82 10.20 -3.95
CA ILE A 319 -8.52 10.08 -4.58
C ILE A 319 -8.69 9.12 -5.75
N VAL A 320 -8.33 9.57 -6.95
CA VAL A 320 -8.62 8.87 -8.20
C VAL A 320 -7.36 8.76 -9.04
N ASN A 321 -7.11 7.57 -9.61
CA ASN A 321 -6.15 7.41 -10.69
C ASN A 321 -6.67 8.09 -11.96
N THR A 322 -6.07 9.22 -12.33
CA THR A 322 -6.56 10.10 -13.40
C THR A 322 -6.64 9.39 -14.75
N LYS A 323 -5.75 8.43 -15.01
CA LYS A 323 -5.76 7.64 -16.25
C LYS A 323 -7.05 6.82 -16.41
N HIS A 324 -7.69 6.49 -15.30
CA HIS A 324 -8.91 5.67 -15.25
C HIS A 324 -10.14 6.48 -14.86
N LEU A 325 -10.13 7.81 -15.03
CA LEU A 325 -11.25 8.68 -14.63
C LEU A 325 -12.59 8.28 -15.29
N ASN A 326 -12.53 7.80 -16.53
CA ASN A 326 -13.70 7.40 -17.32
C ASN A 326 -14.04 5.90 -17.21
N CYS A 327 -13.34 5.13 -16.37
CA CYS A 327 -13.62 3.71 -16.24
C CYS A 327 -14.85 3.46 -15.33
N PRO A 328 -15.57 2.33 -15.50
CA PRO A 328 -16.73 1.99 -14.66
C PRO A 328 -16.40 1.93 -13.15
N SER A 329 -15.19 1.46 -12.82
CA SER A 329 -14.69 1.38 -11.44
C SER A 329 -14.66 2.78 -10.78
N THR A 330 -14.10 3.76 -11.47
CA THR A 330 -14.08 5.15 -10.99
C THR A 330 -15.47 5.79 -11.01
N ALA A 331 -16.29 5.52 -12.04
CA ALA A 331 -17.65 6.04 -12.12
C ALA A 331 -18.52 5.60 -10.94
N HIS A 332 -18.33 4.37 -10.43
CA HIS A 332 -19.01 3.89 -9.22
C HIS A 332 -18.64 4.73 -7.99
N VAL A 333 -17.38 5.15 -7.85
CA VAL A 333 -16.94 6.04 -6.76
C VAL A 333 -17.59 7.41 -6.90
N LEU A 334 -17.56 7.99 -8.10
CA LEU A 334 -18.01 9.36 -8.37
C LEU A 334 -19.54 9.53 -8.39
N ASN A 335 -20.30 8.48 -8.68
CA ASN A 335 -21.76 8.56 -8.71
C ASN A 335 -22.43 8.52 -7.32
N LYS A 336 -21.64 8.34 -6.24
CA LYS A 336 -22.11 8.27 -4.84
C LYS A 336 -23.21 7.23 -4.58
N SER A 337 -23.36 6.21 -5.43
CA SER A 337 -24.37 5.15 -5.23
C SER A 337 -24.19 4.35 -3.93
N TRP A 338 -22.97 4.36 -3.38
CA TRP A 338 -22.57 3.75 -2.11
C TRP A 338 -22.70 4.69 -0.90
N ALA A 339 -23.01 5.96 -1.12
CA ALA A 339 -23.11 6.98 -0.07
C ALA A 339 -24.27 6.72 0.89
N GLY A 340 -24.19 7.31 2.08
CA GLY A 340 -25.23 7.15 3.10
C GLY A 340 -26.52 7.84 2.65
N LYS A 341 -27.67 7.18 2.87
CA LYS A 341 -28.97 7.83 2.65
C LYS A 341 -29.08 9.10 3.49
N ARG A 342 -29.89 10.07 3.03
CA ARG A 342 -30.12 11.32 3.77
C ARG A 342 -30.52 11.00 5.23
N GLY A 343 -29.81 11.61 6.17
CA GLY A 343 -29.99 11.38 7.61
C GLY A 343 -29.10 10.30 8.23
N ASP A 344 -28.42 9.48 7.41
CA ASP A 344 -27.34 8.61 7.89
C ASP A 344 -26.09 9.44 8.15
N MET A 345 -25.79 9.64 9.44
CA MET A 345 -24.67 10.45 9.90
C MET A 345 -23.35 9.68 9.97
N LEU A 346 -23.36 8.37 9.67
CA LEU A 346 -22.15 7.57 9.65
C LEU A 346 -21.39 7.80 8.35
N THR A 347 -20.07 7.95 8.47
CA THR A 347 -19.21 8.01 7.31
C THR A 347 -19.28 6.70 6.53
N LYS A 348 -19.59 6.81 5.24
CA LYS A 348 -19.45 5.73 4.27
C LYS A 348 -18.11 5.84 3.58
N GLN A 349 -17.66 4.71 3.07
CA GLN A 349 -16.42 4.61 2.32
C GLN A 349 -16.62 3.72 1.10
N CYS A 350 -15.84 3.98 0.06
CA CYS A 350 -15.78 3.15 -1.12
C CYS A 350 -14.33 3.09 -1.60
N ALA A 351 -13.85 1.89 -1.84
CA ALA A 351 -12.57 1.65 -2.50
C ALA A 351 -12.82 0.77 -3.72
N THR A 352 -12.08 1.07 -4.77
CA THR A 352 -12.05 0.32 -6.02
C THR A 352 -10.61 0.22 -6.48
N THR A 353 -10.35 -0.61 -7.49
CA THR A 353 -8.99 -0.78 -8.03
C THR A 353 -8.36 0.50 -8.58
N THR A 354 -9.14 1.57 -8.80
CA THR A 354 -8.69 2.83 -9.41
C THR A 354 -8.93 4.07 -8.56
N ALA A 355 -9.67 3.97 -7.46
CA ALA A 355 -10.07 5.12 -6.66
C ALA A 355 -10.52 4.73 -5.25
N ALA A 356 -10.40 5.66 -4.31
CA ALA A 356 -10.97 5.55 -2.97
C ALA A 356 -11.68 6.86 -2.59
N ALA A 357 -12.74 6.76 -1.81
CA ALA A 357 -13.49 7.90 -1.34
C ALA A 357 -14.17 7.66 0.01
N ILE A 358 -14.48 8.76 0.69
CA ILE A 358 -15.31 8.82 1.89
C ILE A 358 -16.42 9.84 1.71
N HIS A 359 -17.55 9.58 2.37
CA HIS A 359 -18.73 10.44 2.34
C HIS A 359 -19.39 10.47 3.72
N THR A 360 -19.72 11.66 4.19
CA THR A 360 -20.46 11.84 5.44
C THR A 360 -21.55 12.89 5.25
N ASN A 361 -22.80 12.57 5.58
CA ASN A 361 -23.84 13.58 5.69
C ASN A 361 -23.58 14.46 6.92
N LEU A 362 -23.66 15.77 6.75
CA LEU A 362 -23.40 16.75 7.79
C LEU A 362 -24.71 17.25 8.41
N LYS A 363 -24.62 17.71 9.66
CA LYS A 363 -25.71 18.50 10.27
C LYS A 363 -25.54 19.95 9.83
N HIS A 364 -26.52 20.78 10.17
CA HIS A 364 -26.41 22.23 10.06
C HIS A 364 -25.04 22.72 10.58
N ASN A 365 -24.35 23.50 9.75
CA ASN A 365 -22.98 23.96 9.93
C ASN A 365 -22.77 25.33 9.29
N GLY A 366 -21.69 26.01 9.67
CA GLY A 366 -21.30 27.32 9.14
C GLY A 366 -20.29 27.22 8.01
N GLY A 367 -20.07 26.03 7.44
CA GLY A 367 -19.12 25.81 6.36
C GLY A 367 -18.24 24.58 6.53
N LEU A 368 -17.53 24.25 5.46
CA LEU A 368 -16.59 23.13 5.40
C LEU A 368 -15.26 23.58 4.80
N GLU A 369 -14.19 23.42 5.58
CA GLU A 369 -12.83 23.65 5.13
C GLU A 369 -12.18 22.32 4.73
N SER A 370 -11.61 22.26 3.53
CA SER A 370 -10.84 21.13 3.01
C SER A 370 -9.39 21.54 2.80
N LYS A 371 -8.45 20.87 3.46
CA LYS A 371 -7.00 21.06 3.27
C LYS A 371 -6.42 19.88 2.49
N PHE A 372 -5.53 20.17 1.55
CA PHE A 372 -4.88 19.19 0.69
C PHE A 372 -3.39 19.21 0.97
N GLU A 373 -2.81 18.03 1.19
CA GLU A 373 -1.41 17.89 1.58
C GLU A 373 -0.78 16.71 0.83
N ALA A 374 0.51 16.79 0.53
CA ALA A 374 1.29 15.70 -0.04
C ALA A 374 2.63 15.53 0.68
N MET A 375 3.19 14.33 0.59
CA MET A 375 4.50 14.00 1.10
C MET A 375 5.37 13.50 -0.05
N HIS A 376 6.57 14.04 -0.13
CA HIS A 376 7.54 13.73 -1.17
C HIS A 376 8.67 12.87 -0.62
N ASP A 377 9.11 11.89 -1.40
CA ASP A 377 10.32 11.11 -1.11
C ASP A 377 11.57 11.99 -1.29
N THR A 378 12.52 11.89 -0.36
CA THR A 378 13.80 12.61 -0.38
C THR A 378 14.87 11.94 -1.24
N ALA A 379 14.68 10.67 -1.64
CA ALA A 379 15.69 9.87 -2.32
C ALA A 379 15.44 9.66 -3.83
N ARG A 380 14.20 9.79 -4.31
CA ARG A 380 13.82 9.41 -5.69
C ARG A 380 13.02 10.50 -6.39
N ASP A 381 13.73 11.45 -6.98
CA ASP A 381 13.19 12.51 -7.85
C ASP A 381 12.01 13.30 -7.24
N GLY A 382 11.90 13.36 -5.90
CA GLY A 382 10.81 14.05 -5.23
C GLY A 382 9.43 13.43 -5.50
N GLN A 383 9.32 12.12 -5.77
CA GLN A 383 8.04 11.48 -6.04
C GLN A 383 7.06 11.63 -4.88
N ILE A 384 5.79 11.85 -5.19
CA ILE A 384 4.73 11.90 -4.18
C ILE A 384 4.46 10.47 -3.70
N VAL A 385 4.61 10.24 -2.40
CA VAL A 385 4.49 8.93 -1.73
C VAL A 385 3.35 8.86 -0.73
N SER A 386 2.82 10.01 -0.32
CA SER A 386 1.61 10.11 0.47
C SER A 386 0.80 11.33 0.08
N VAL A 387 -0.51 11.25 0.21
CA VAL A 387 -1.44 12.37 0.01
C VAL A 387 -2.53 12.33 1.06
N ARG A 388 -3.05 13.51 1.40
CA ARG A 388 -4.07 13.67 2.42
C ARG A 388 -5.08 14.73 2.04
N ILE A 389 -6.35 14.43 2.31
CA ILE A 389 -7.43 15.42 2.28
C ILE A 389 -8.07 15.47 3.66
N SER A 390 -7.98 16.63 4.28
CA SER A 390 -8.42 16.92 5.64
C SER A 390 -9.65 17.81 5.61
N GLN A 391 -10.77 17.39 6.21
CA GLN A 391 -12.01 18.14 6.26
C GLN A 391 -12.40 18.53 7.68
N ILE A 392 -12.62 19.83 7.89
CA ILE A 392 -12.97 20.43 9.17
C ILE A 392 -14.30 21.18 9.00
N LEU A 393 -15.27 20.81 9.84
CA LEU A 393 -16.58 21.45 9.91
C LEU A 393 -16.49 22.70 10.81
N HIS A 394 -17.02 23.82 10.33
CA HIS A 394 -17.09 25.10 11.06
C HIS A 394 -18.47 25.32 11.70
#